data_AF-A0A846W736-F1
#
_entry.id   AF-A0A846W736-F1
#
_cell.length_a   1.000
_cell.length_b   1.000
_cell.length_c   1.000
_cell.angle_alpha   90.00
_cell.angle_beta   90.00
_cell.angle_gamma   90.00
#
_symmetry.space_group_name_H-M   'P 1'
#
loop_
_entity.id
_entity.type
_entity.pdbx_description
1 polymer ?
#
loop_
_entity_poly.entity_id
_entity_poly.type
_entity_poly.pdbx_seq_one_letter_code
_entity_poly.pdbx_strand_id
1 'polypeptide(L)'
;MTGEARRDPKRIEYADFGERFVRYAVTEDRIAAAVAGMTGRGVQIGPFSLGPAGLAGFAAEGTLGTPVVTRNPGDALTFGVKVPLKLAVNLILGGRKLGVAALVEIALTLHARTAAPLLLVMDVGTVTAKDVSFTLRAEAIDTAWEMLLDPIAGLVQREVAGRVNAIISDPKARAERVFDIEAILDGYRSPHRNDTVFDWIDHREFGLRFFTQIVTRDRVHSVVAQMAGGEIAIGPLSEGPRGAATVTVRGAIEQPRVVERGAAVPGELRVFDMTLPVGLDITVDVLKANHYRADLEIPLVLTARAAEPLQIVIEVPPPAIEDISMEFTAKGLRAATLARLAGIKKQVMAQVVAVVSTELADPSGRTIDVGAAIDGAT
;
A
#
# COMPACT_ATOMS: atom_id res chain seq x y z
N MET A 1 -4.50 10.77 -29.55
CA MET A 1 -4.02 10.04 -28.37
C MET A 1 -2.92 9.11 -28.83
N THR A 2 -1.68 9.56 -28.70
CA THR A 2 -0.47 8.81 -29.06
C THR A 2 -0.28 7.68 -28.04
N GLY A 3 -0.38 6.43 -28.50
CA GLY A 3 -0.02 5.26 -27.72
C GLY A 3 1.47 5.29 -27.43
N GLU A 4 1.83 5.71 -26.23
CA GLU A 4 3.16 5.48 -25.68
C GLU A 4 3.34 3.97 -25.62
N ALA A 5 4.31 3.44 -26.36
CA ALA A 5 4.75 2.06 -26.21
C ALA A 5 5.14 1.86 -24.75
N ARG A 6 4.27 1.20 -23.99
CA ARG A 6 4.42 1.00 -22.54
C ARG A 6 5.69 0.19 -22.33
N ARG A 7 6.77 0.87 -21.95
CA ARG A 7 8.06 0.22 -21.62
C ARG A 7 7.83 -0.69 -20.43
N ASP A 8 8.44 -1.88 -20.47
CA ASP A 8 8.50 -2.79 -19.33
C ASP A 8 9.00 -1.99 -18.11
N PRO A 9 8.26 -1.95 -16.99
CA PRO A 9 8.60 -1.09 -15.87
C PRO A 9 9.96 -1.48 -15.31
N LYS A 10 10.77 -0.46 -14.99
CA LYS A 10 12.14 -0.69 -14.52
C LYS A 10 12.10 -1.43 -13.18
N ARG A 11 12.81 -2.56 -13.10
CA ARG A 11 12.90 -3.37 -11.88
C ARG A 11 13.68 -2.62 -10.81
N ILE A 12 13.26 -2.81 -9.56
CA ILE A 12 13.92 -2.30 -8.37
C ILE A 12 14.00 -3.40 -7.31
N GLU A 13 14.88 -3.23 -6.33
CA GLU A 13 14.94 -4.14 -5.18
C GLU A 13 13.74 -3.90 -4.25
N TYR A 14 13.32 -4.93 -3.51
CA TYR A 14 12.23 -4.82 -2.53
C TYR A 14 12.50 -3.75 -1.46
N ALA A 15 13.76 -3.59 -1.05
CA ALA A 15 14.16 -2.55 -0.12
C ALA A 15 13.92 -1.14 -0.68
N ASP A 16 14.26 -0.92 -1.95
CA ASP A 16 14.07 0.38 -2.62
C ASP A 16 12.59 0.66 -2.88
N PHE A 17 11.79 -0.40 -3.10
CA PHE A 17 10.33 -0.30 -3.14
C PHE A 17 9.78 0.23 -1.81
N GLY A 18 10.26 -0.28 -0.67
CA GLY A 18 9.83 0.17 0.66
C GLY A 18 10.08 1.66 0.89
N GLU A 19 11.28 2.16 0.57
CA GLU A 19 11.60 3.60 0.66
C GLU A 19 10.67 4.47 -0.19
N ARG A 20 10.38 4.02 -1.43
CA ARG A 20 9.49 4.73 -2.35
C ARG A 20 8.05 4.67 -1.89
N PHE A 21 7.61 3.52 -1.39
CA PHE A 21 6.27 3.30 -0.87
C PHE A 21 5.99 4.30 0.24
N VAL A 22 6.87 4.40 1.24
CA VAL A 22 6.67 5.32 2.37
C VAL A 22 6.65 6.77 1.89
N ARG A 23 7.56 7.16 0.98
CA ARG A 23 7.61 8.52 0.43
C ARG A 23 6.34 8.90 -0.33
N TYR A 24 5.76 7.95 -1.06
CA TYR A 24 4.52 8.12 -1.82
C TYR A 24 3.29 8.11 -0.90
N ALA A 25 3.27 7.19 0.07
CA ALA A 25 2.17 7.01 1.00
C ALA A 25 1.98 8.22 1.92
N VAL A 26 3.05 8.93 2.25
CA VAL A 26 3.02 10.03 3.23
C VAL A 26 2.99 11.39 2.52
N THR A 27 1.79 11.95 2.35
CA THR A 27 1.56 13.29 1.78
C THR A 27 1.12 14.30 2.84
N GLU A 28 1.26 15.60 2.57
CA GLU A 28 0.82 16.65 3.50
C GLU A 28 -0.68 16.54 3.82
N ASP A 29 -1.51 16.23 2.83
CA ASP A 29 -2.96 16.03 3.01
C ASP A 29 -3.28 14.85 3.91
N ARG A 30 -2.55 13.73 3.76
CA ARG A 30 -2.72 12.54 4.61
C ARG A 30 -2.26 12.81 6.04
N ILE A 31 -1.18 13.56 6.21
CA ILE A 31 -0.75 14.03 7.54
C ILE A 31 -1.83 14.92 8.16
N ALA A 32 -2.35 15.90 7.41
CA ALA A 32 -3.39 16.80 7.88
C ALA A 32 -4.66 16.03 8.32
N ALA A 33 -5.06 15.01 7.54
CA ALA A 33 -6.15 14.12 7.90
C ALA A 33 -5.86 13.32 9.18
N ALA A 34 -4.64 12.79 9.33
CA ALA A 34 -4.23 12.02 10.51
C ALA A 34 -4.20 12.84 11.82
N VAL A 35 -4.04 14.17 11.72
CA VAL A 35 -4.07 15.07 12.88
C VAL A 35 -5.41 15.80 13.05
N ALA A 36 -6.35 15.63 12.12
CA ALA A 36 -7.63 16.35 12.13
C ALA A 36 -8.48 16.02 13.37
N GLY A 37 -8.40 14.80 13.93
CA GLY A 37 -9.13 14.43 15.15
C GLY A 37 -8.67 15.15 16.43
N MET A 38 -7.55 15.89 16.37
CA MET A 38 -7.14 16.80 17.44
C MET A 38 -7.88 18.14 17.39
N THR A 39 -8.45 18.52 16.24
CA THR A 39 -9.13 19.80 16.02
C THR A 39 -10.52 19.81 16.66
N GLY A 40 -11.07 21.01 16.89
CA GLY A 40 -12.40 21.15 17.49
C GLY A 40 -12.50 20.76 18.97
N ARG A 41 -11.41 20.24 19.56
CA ARG A 41 -11.34 19.92 20.99
C ARG A 41 -11.24 21.20 21.81
N GLY A 42 -12.11 21.31 22.82
CA GLY A 42 -12.10 22.41 23.78
C GLY A 42 -10.86 22.35 24.69
N VAL A 43 -10.22 23.50 24.87
CA VAL A 43 -9.07 23.69 25.76
C VAL A 43 -9.46 24.70 26.84
N GLN A 44 -9.29 24.30 28.09
CA GLN A 44 -9.42 25.18 29.25
C GLN A 44 -8.05 25.30 29.92
N ILE A 45 -7.68 26.53 30.30
CA ILE A 45 -6.40 26.91 30.90
C ILE A 45 -6.69 27.65 32.20
N GLY A 46 -6.13 27.19 33.31
CA GLY A 46 -6.41 27.75 34.64
C GLY A 46 -7.67 27.17 35.31
N PRO A 47 -8.17 27.79 36.40
CA PRO A 47 -7.77 29.10 36.91
C PRO A 47 -6.40 29.10 37.61
N PHE A 48 -5.64 30.18 37.43
CA PHE A 48 -4.38 30.43 38.14
C PHE A 48 -4.46 31.72 38.95
N SER A 49 -3.79 31.75 40.10
CA SER A 49 -3.60 32.97 40.92
C SER A 49 -2.15 33.44 40.84
N LEU A 50 -1.93 34.74 40.69
CA LEU A 50 -0.63 35.37 40.48
C LEU A 50 -0.44 36.52 41.49
N GLY A 51 0.80 36.65 41.98
CA GLY A 51 1.19 37.68 42.95
C GLY A 51 0.83 37.36 44.42
N PRO A 52 1.39 38.12 45.38
CA PRO A 52 1.08 37.97 46.80
C PRO A 52 -0.41 38.17 47.05
N ALA A 53 -1.01 37.28 47.84
CA ALA A 53 -2.45 37.24 48.15
C ALA A 53 -3.41 37.02 46.95
N GLY A 54 -2.92 36.59 45.78
CA GLY A 54 -3.79 36.25 44.64
C GLY A 54 -4.47 37.46 43.99
N LEU A 55 -3.83 38.62 44.04
CA LEU A 55 -4.33 39.89 43.50
C LEU A 55 -4.56 39.87 41.98
N ALA A 56 -4.01 38.86 41.29
CA ALA A 56 -4.21 38.60 39.88
C ALA A 56 -4.75 37.17 39.64
N GLY A 57 -5.77 37.01 38.81
CA GLY A 57 -6.36 35.74 38.41
C GLY A 57 -6.36 35.57 36.89
N PHE A 58 -6.15 34.35 36.40
CA PHE A 58 -6.17 34.02 34.98
C PHE A 58 -7.04 32.79 34.74
N ALA A 59 -7.97 32.86 33.80
CA ALA A 59 -8.65 31.70 33.24
C ALA A 59 -8.86 31.92 31.73
N ALA A 60 -8.68 30.89 30.92
CA ALA A 60 -8.93 30.98 29.50
C ALA A 60 -9.60 29.73 28.94
N GLU A 61 -10.43 29.93 27.93
CA GLU A 61 -11.12 28.85 27.21
C GLU A 61 -10.97 29.05 25.71
N GLY A 62 -10.89 27.97 24.96
CA GLY A 62 -10.78 28.04 23.51
C GLY A 62 -10.89 26.71 22.81
N THR A 63 -10.60 26.73 21.52
CA THR A 63 -10.74 25.56 20.64
C THR A 63 -9.58 25.49 19.67
N LEU A 64 -9.05 24.28 19.46
CA LEU A 64 -8.04 24.01 18.45
C LEU A 64 -8.64 24.20 17.05
N GLY A 65 -8.02 25.06 16.26
CA GLY A 65 -8.36 25.30 14.86
C GLY A 65 -7.75 24.27 13.93
N THR A 66 -7.89 24.51 12.63
CA THR A 66 -7.40 23.62 11.58
C THR A 66 -5.86 23.66 11.49
N PRO A 67 -5.18 22.50 11.48
CA PRO A 67 -3.74 22.41 11.36
C PRO A 67 -3.28 22.82 9.96
N VAL A 68 -2.13 23.47 9.89
CA VAL A 68 -1.41 23.72 8.64
C VAL A 68 -0.17 22.85 8.65
N VAL A 69 -0.06 21.96 7.66
CA VAL A 69 1.07 21.04 7.52
C VAL A 69 2.05 21.62 6.50
N THR A 70 3.34 21.52 6.81
CA THR A 70 4.43 21.89 5.91
C THR A 70 5.47 20.79 5.90
N ARG A 71 5.85 20.30 4.72
CA ARG A 71 6.98 19.38 4.58
C ARG A 71 8.31 20.11 4.77
N ASN A 72 9.24 19.49 5.51
CA ASN A 72 10.59 20.03 5.65
C ASN A 72 11.41 19.75 4.38
N PRO A 73 12.02 20.79 3.75
CA PRO A 73 12.91 20.58 2.61
C PRO A 73 14.14 19.77 3.04
N GLY A 74 14.32 18.58 2.47
CA GLY A 74 15.46 17.70 2.75
C GLY A 74 15.17 16.49 3.64
N ASP A 75 14.03 16.47 4.33
CA ASP A 75 13.54 15.30 5.05
C ASP A 75 12.06 15.05 4.69
N ALA A 76 11.86 14.21 3.69
CA ALA A 76 10.54 13.91 3.13
C ALA A 76 9.57 13.25 4.11
N LEU A 77 10.06 12.80 5.27
CA LEU A 77 9.31 12.03 6.26
C LEU A 77 9.15 12.76 7.59
N THR A 78 9.65 14.00 7.68
CA THR A 78 9.42 14.89 8.82
C THR A 78 8.58 16.09 8.40
N PHE A 79 7.53 16.37 9.16
CA PHE A 79 6.55 17.41 8.87
C PHE A 79 6.46 18.39 10.04
N GLY A 80 6.51 19.68 9.70
CA GLY A 80 6.07 20.73 10.63
C GLY A 80 4.56 20.86 10.57
N VAL A 81 3.91 20.92 11.72
CA VAL A 81 2.47 21.16 11.81
C VAL A 81 2.21 22.33 12.73
N LYS A 82 1.49 23.34 12.24
CA LYS A 82 1.08 24.50 13.02
C LYS A 82 -0.39 24.39 13.37
N VAL A 83 -0.72 24.40 14.65
CA VAL A 83 -2.10 24.34 15.14
C VAL A 83 -2.47 25.68 15.80
N PRO A 84 -3.36 26.47 15.18
CA PRO A 84 -3.82 27.71 15.79
C PRO A 84 -4.84 27.41 16.91
N LEU A 85 -4.74 28.13 18.01
CA LEU A 85 -5.65 28.08 19.15
C LEU A 85 -6.09 29.50 19.48
N LYS A 86 -7.40 29.76 19.39
CA LYS A 86 -7.99 31.03 19.80
C LYS A 86 -8.49 30.88 21.23
N LEU A 87 -8.09 31.78 22.12
CA LEU A 87 -8.48 31.78 23.53
C LEU A 87 -9.30 33.03 23.85
N ALA A 88 -10.43 32.84 24.53
CA ALA A 88 -11.10 33.86 25.32
C ALA A 88 -10.51 33.85 26.73
N VAL A 89 -9.87 34.94 27.13
CA VAL A 89 -9.12 35.06 28.38
C VAL A 89 -9.87 35.98 29.33
N ASN A 90 -10.11 35.50 30.54
CA ASN A 90 -10.65 36.25 31.66
C ASN A 90 -9.52 36.52 32.67
N LEU A 91 -9.14 37.78 32.80
CA LEU A 91 -8.17 38.26 33.77
C LEU A 91 -8.90 38.91 34.95
N ILE A 92 -8.44 38.66 36.17
CA ILE A 92 -8.88 39.37 37.38
C ILE A 92 -7.67 40.14 37.89
N LEU A 93 -7.77 41.45 38.09
CA LEU A 93 -6.67 42.27 38.59
C LEU A 93 -7.20 43.31 39.57
N GLY A 94 -6.71 43.29 40.81
CA GLY A 94 -7.19 44.23 41.84
C GLY A 94 -8.72 44.18 42.03
N GLY A 95 -9.31 42.99 41.88
CA GLY A 95 -10.76 42.75 41.96
C GLY A 95 -11.56 43.09 40.69
N ARG A 96 -10.95 43.61 39.63
CA ARG A 96 -11.63 43.91 38.36
C ARG A 96 -11.45 42.79 37.35
N LYS A 97 -12.53 42.41 36.66
CA LYS A 97 -12.53 41.44 35.56
C LYS A 97 -12.27 42.15 34.23
N LEU A 98 -11.40 41.58 33.42
CA LEU A 98 -11.11 42.02 32.05
C LEU A 98 -11.14 40.81 31.11
N GLY A 99 -11.97 40.90 30.07
CA GLY A 99 -12.02 39.91 29.00
C GLY A 99 -11.15 40.35 27.83
N VAL A 100 -10.24 39.50 27.37
CA VAL A 100 -9.37 39.76 26.21
C VAL A 100 -9.26 38.52 25.33
N ALA A 101 -8.89 38.71 24.06
CA ALA A 101 -8.62 37.61 23.15
C ALA A 101 -7.11 37.33 23.11
N ALA A 102 -6.74 36.05 23.08
CA ALA A 102 -5.37 35.63 22.80
C ALA A 102 -5.32 34.67 21.60
N LEU A 103 -4.22 34.75 20.87
CA LEU A 103 -3.86 33.81 19.83
C LEU A 103 -2.68 32.99 20.31
N VAL A 104 -2.80 31.69 20.13
CA VAL A 104 -1.76 30.71 20.41
C VAL A 104 -1.47 29.96 19.13
N GLU A 105 -0.19 29.85 18.76
CA GLU A 105 0.25 28.96 17.68
C GLU A 105 1.12 27.87 18.29
N ILE A 106 0.73 26.62 18.06
CA ILE A 106 1.42 25.43 18.55
C ILE A 106 2.17 24.81 17.38
N ALA A 107 3.48 24.69 17.48
CA ALA A 107 4.31 23.97 16.54
C ALA A 107 4.44 22.50 16.98
N LEU A 108 4.15 21.58 16.07
CA LEU A 108 4.37 20.14 16.25
C LEU A 108 5.36 19.67 15.20
N THR A 109 6.15 18.67 15.57
CA THR A 109 6.97 17.91 14.62
C THR A 109 6.41 16.50 14.53
N LEU A 110 6.09 16.07 13.31
CA LEU A 110 5.60 14.73 13.01
C LEU A 110 6.65 13.96 12.22
N HIS A 111 6.85 12.70 12.59
CA HIS A 111 7.71 11.76 11.88
C HIS A 111 6.89 10.58 11.37
N ALA A 112 6.96 10.34 10.07
CA ALA A 112 6.45 9.10 9.48
C ALA A 112 7.49 8.00 9.70
N ARG A 113 7.12 6.97 10.47
CA ARG A 113 8.00 5.86 10.83
C ARG A 113 7.35 4.53 10.51
N THR A 114 8.16 3.54 10.17
CA THR A 114 7.70 2.17 9.90
C THR A 114 7.91 1.25 11.09
N ALA A 115 6.97 0.35 11.31
CA ALA A 115 7.05 -0.67 12.36
C ALA A 115 6.51 -2.03 11.86
N ALA A 116 6.90 -3.10 12.53
CA ALA A 116 6.34 -4.43 12.27
C ALA A 116 4.86 -4.52 12.68
N PRO A 117 4.03 -5.36 12.02
CA PRO A 117 4.38 -6.21 10.89
C PRO A 117 4.49 -5.46 9.55
N LEU A 118 3.58 -4.52 9.26
CA LEU A 118 3.62 -3.56 8.14
C LEU A 118 2.87 -2.28 8.52
N LEU A 119 3.31 -1.66 9.60
CA LEU A 119 2.70 -0.44 10.13
C LEU A 119 3.46 0.79 9.65
N LEU A 120 2.70 1.81 9.30
CA LEU A 120 3.16 3.18 9.12
C LEU A 120 2.56 4.01 10.26
N VAL A 121 3.41 4.60 11.10
CA VAL A 121 2.99 5.33 12.31
C VAL A 121 3.41 6.78 12.18
N MET A 122 2.46 7.69 12.38
CA MET A 122 2.72 9.12 12.50
C MET A 122 3.05 9.47 13.95
N ASP A 123 4.34 9.43 14.24
CA ASP A 123 4.89 9.76 15.55
C ASP A 123 4.90 11.28 15.74
N VAL A 124 4.44 11.75 16.88
CA VAL A 124 4.33 13.20 17.18
C VAL A 124 5.28 13.47 18.34
N GLY A 125 6.25 14.36 18.12
CA GLY A 125 7.19 14.76 19.16
C GLY A 125 6.48 15.41 20.36
N THR A 126 7.04 15.25 21.55
CA THR A 126 6.54 15.89 22.77
C THR A 126 6.54 17.41 22.62
N VAL A 127 5.39 18.04 22.86
CA VAL A 127 5.26 19.49 22.84
C VAL A 127 5.81 20.08 24.12
N THR A 128 6.66 21.09 24.00
CA THR A 128 7.21 21.85 25.11
C THR A 128 6.67 23.29 25.08
N ALA A 129 6.87 24.05 26.16
CA ALA A 129 6.48 25.46 26.21
C ALA A 129 7.16 26.31 25.11
N LYS A 130 8.33 25.89 24.59
CA LYS A 130 9.05 26.58 23.52
C LYS A 130 8.36 26.45 22.16
N ASP A 131 7.57 25.39 22.00
CA ASP A 131 6.82 25.10 20.78
C ASP A 131 5.47 25.84 20.75
N VAL A 132 5.17 26.62 21.79
CA VAL A 132 3.92 27.36 21.94
C VAL A 132 4.23 28.86 21.92
N SER A 133 3.70 29.56 20.93
CA SER A 133 3.67 31.03 20.96
C SER A 133 2.36 31.52 21.55
N PHE A 134 2.41 32.60 22.33
CA PHE A 134 1.23 33.22 22.93
C PHE A 134 1.28 34.72 22.65
N THR A 135 0.21 35.24 22.04
CA THR A 135 0.06 36.67 21.75
C THR A 135 -1.28 37.15 22.25
N LEU A 136 -1.26 38.15 23.12
CA LEU A 136 -2.47 38.83 23.60
C LEU A 136 -2.86 39.94 22.61
N ARG A 137 -4.14 40.06 22.29
CA ARG A 137 -4.68 41.24 21.59
C ARG A 137 -5.52 42.05 22.57
N ALA A 138 -5.04 43.23 22.96
CA ALA A 138 -5.86 44.22 23.65
C ALA A 138 -5.59 45.61 23.08
N GLU A 139 -6.66 46.39 22.90
CA GLU A 139 -6.63 47.71 22.25
C GLU A 139 -6.12 48.84 23.18
N ALA A 140 -5.91 48.56 24.46
CA ALA A 140 -5.44 49.53 25.44
C ALA A 140 -4.56 48.84 26.49
N ILE A 141 -3.26 48.75 26.24
CA ILE A 141 -2.27 48.26 27.21
C ILE A 141 -1.30 49.40 27.52
N ASP A 142 -1.32 49.91 28.74
CA ASP A 142 -0.29 50.82 29.26
C ASP A 142 1.00 50.04 29.56
N THR A 143 2.16 50.72 29.57
CA THR A 143 3.49 50.16 29.85
C THR A 143 3.61 49.41 31.20
N ALA A 144 2.71 49.64 32.15
CA ALA A 144 2.66 48.92 33.43
C ALA A 144 2.30 47.42 33.28
N TRP A 145 1.76 47.01 32.14
CA TRP A 145 1.26 45.65 31.90
C TRP A 145 2.32 44.68 31.38
N GLU A 146 3.36 45.15 30.67
CA GLU A 146 4.40 44.27 30.12
C GLU A 146 5.06 43.40 31.20
N MET A 147 5.28 43.96 32.41
CA MET A 147 5.89 43.24 33.53
C MET A 147 5.00 42.13 34.14
N LEU A 148 3.69 42.15 33.92
CA LEU A 148 2.76 41.11 34.39
C LEU A 148 2.47 40.04 33.32
N LEU A 149 2.79 40.32 32.05
CA LEU A 149 2.49 39.43 30.92
C LEU A 149 3.50 38.27 30.80
N ASP A 150 4.78 38.51 31.05
CA ASP A 150 5.82 37.47 30.92
C ASP A 150 5.58 36.24 31.82
N PRO A 151 5.23 36.39 33.13
CA PRO A 151 4.90 35.24 33.97
C PRO A 151 3.66 34.46 33.49
N ILE A 152 2.67 35.17 32.93
CA ILE A 152 1.44 34.57 32.41
C ILE A 152 1.73 33.80 31.13
N ALA A 153 2.48 34.39 30.19
CA ALA A 153 2.82 33.76 28.93
C ALA A 153 3.52 32.42 29.17
N GLY A 154 4.53 32.37 30.04
CA GLY A 154 5.23 31.13 30.37
C GLY A 154 4.34 30.07 31.03
N LEU A 155 3.36 30.47 31.85
CA LEU A 155 2.38 29.55 32.44
C LEU A 155 1.41 29.01 31.39
N VAL A 156 0.85 29.89 30.56
CA VAL A 156 -0.07 29.51 29.48
C VAL A 156 0.63 28.57 28.49
N GLN A 157 1.86 28.88 28.09
CA GLN A 157 2.65 28.02 27.20
C GLN A 157 2.84 26.62 27.77
N ARG A 158 3.18 26.50 29.06
CA ARG A 158 3.32 25.20 29.74
C ARG A 158 2.00 24.44 29.81
N GLU A 159 0.92 25.11 30.20
CA GLU A 159 -0.39 24.48 30.32
C GLU A 159 -0.92 24.00 28.96
N VAL A 160 -0.79 24.83 27.91
CA VAL A 160 -1.14 24.46 26.54
C VAL A 160 -0.32 23.25 26.09
N ALA A 161 1.01 23.26 26.28
CA ALA A 161 1.85 22.13 25.93
C ALA A 161 1.42 20.84 26.65
N GLY A 162 1.15 20.90 27.96
CA GLY A 162 0.65 19.77 28.74
C GLY A 162 -0.68 19.24 28.21
N ARG A 163 -1.63 20.12 27.91
CA ARG A 163 -2.95 19.75 27.38
C ARG A 163 -2.86 19.14 25.99
N VAL A 164 -2.02 19.68 25.12
CA VAL A 164 -1.78 19.16 23.78
C VAL A 164 -1.13 17.76 23.86
N ASN A 165 -0.14 17.57 24.74
CA ASN A 165 0.45 16.24 24.97
C ASN A 165 -0.58 15.21 25.48
N ALA A 166 -1.53 15.64 26.34
CA ALA A 166 -2.63 14.79 26.77
C ALA A 166 -3.58 14.43 25.61
N ILE A 167 -3.87 15.37 24.72
CA ILE A 167 -4.66 15.14 23.48
C ILE A 167 -3.92 14.19 22.54
N ILE A 168 -2.62 14.36 22.34
CA ILE A 168 -1.79 13.49 21.50
C ILE A 168 -1.77 12.06 22.06
N SER A 169 -1.72 11.93 23.39
CA SER A 169 -1.66 10.63 24.09
C SER A 169 -3.03 9.94 24.22
N ASP A 170 -4.12 10.65 23.91
CA ASP A 170 -5.47 10.10 23.91
C ASP A 170 -5.56 8.85 22.99
N PRO A 171 -6.10 7.71 23.46
CA PRO A 171 -6.17 6.49 22.65
C PRO A 171 -6.84 6.68 21.29
N LYS A 172 -7.89 7.51 21.20
CA LYS A 172 -8.57 7.78 19.92
C LYS A 172 -7.67 8.55 18.95
N ALA A 173 -6.99 9.59 19.43
CA ALA A 173 -6.06 10.38 18.63
C ALA A 173 -4.81 9.57 18.21
N ARG A 174 -4.39 8.58 19.01
CA ARG A 174 -3.31 7.65 18.62
C ARG A 174 -3.75 6.69 17.52
N ALA A 175 -4.97 6.16 17.61
CA ALA A 175 -5.49 5.20 16.64
C ALA A 175 -5.71 5.76 15.23
N GLU A 176 -5.83 7.08 15.10
CA GLU A 176 -5.89 7.78 13.81
C GLU A 176 -4.51 7.95 13.15
N ARG A 177 -3.43 7.70 13.89
CA ARG A 177 -2.04 7.88 13.45
C ARG A 177 -1.31 6.56 13.18
N VAL A 178 -2.00 5.43 13.31
CA VAL A 178 -1.46 4.08 13.03
C VAL A 178 -2.15 3.53 11.79
N PHE A 179 -1.37 3.31 10.75
CA PHE A 179 -1.82 2.79 9.46
C PHE A 179 -1.24 1.40 9.26
N ASP A 180 -2.10 0.40 9.22
CA ASP A 180 -1.75 -0.99 8.98
C ASP A 180 -1.96 -1.30 7.52
N ILE A 181 -0.87 -1.46 6.78
CA ILE A 181 -0.91 -1.56 5.32
C ILE A 181 -1.56 -2.87 4.86
N GLU A 182 -1.36 -3.97 5.58
CA GLU A 182 -2.04 -5.24 5.29
C GLU A 182 -3.55 -5.09 5.48
N ALA A 183 -3.97 -4.54 6.63
CA ALA A 183 -5.37 -4.31 6.92
C ALA A 183 -6.06 -3.37 5.93
N ILE A 184 -5.36 -2.34 5.47
CA ILE A 184 -5.87 -1.41 4.45
C ILE A 184 -6.04 -2.14 3.11
N LEU A 185 -5.04 -2.91 2.67
CA LEU A 185 -5.10 -3.64 1.40
C LEU A 185 -6.16 -4.75 1.39
N ASP A 186 -6.43 -5.38 2.53
CA ASP A 186 -7.44 -6.43 2.67
C ASP A 186 -8.81 -5.94 3.16
N GLY A 187 -8.94 -4.65 3.46
CA GLY A 187 -10.20 -4.04 3.86
C GLY A 187 -10.73 -4.53 5.20
N TYR A 188 -9.87 -4.99 6.12
CA TYR A 188 -10.27 -5.36 7.48
C TYR A 188 -9.85 -4.31 8.52
N ARG A 189 -10.46 -4.40 9.71
CA ARG A 189 -10.11 -3.52 10.82
C ARG A 189 -8.81 -3.98 11.47
N SER A 190 -7.76 -3.18 11.35
CA SER A 190 -6.47 -3.45 11.98
C SER A 190 -6.57 -3.68 13.50
N PRO A 191 -5.93 -4.74 14.04
CA PRO A 191 -5.81 -4.96 15.48
C PRO A 191 -4.80 -3.99 16.13
N HIS A 192 -3.86 -3.44 15.35
CA HIS A 192 -2.74 -2.63 15.81
C HIS A 192 -3.08 -1.16 16.08
N ARG A 193 -4.30 -0.72 15.76
CA ARG A 193 -4.70 0.69 15.89
C ARG A 193 -4.55 1.24 17.32
N ASN A 194 -4.66 0.41 18.34
CA ASN A 194 -4.56 0.86 19.73
C ASN A 194 -3.18 0.56 20.35
N ASP A 195 -2.23 0.06 19.57
CA ASP A 195 -0.90 -0.27 20.07
C ASP A 195 -0.18 1.00 20.51
N THR A 196 0.65 0.83 21.54
CA THR A 196 1.38 1.93 22.20
C THR A 196 2.88 1.72 22.17
N VAL A 197 3.30 0.51 21.82
CA VAL A 197 4.68 0.07 21.71
C VAL A 197 4.81 -0.58 20.34
N PHE A 198 5.81 -0.14 19.58
CA PHE A 198 6.05 -0.57 18.22
C PHE A 198 7.46 -1.15 18.10
N ASP A 199 7.57 -2.23 17.33
CA ASP A 199 8.86 -2.74 16.86
C ASP A 199 9.26 -1.94 15.61
N TRP A 200 10.07 -0.90 15.81
CA TRP A 200 10.47 0.02 14.76
C TRP A 200 11.43 -0.64 13.77
N ILE A 201 11.11 -0.51 12.48
CA ILE A 201 11.94 -1.00 11.37
C ILE A 201 12.25 0.16 10.44
N ASP A 202 13.36 0.08 9.71
CA ASP A 202 13.63 1.05 8.66
C ASP A 202 12.78 0.79 7.40
N HIS A 203 12.76 1.74 6.47
CA HIS A 203 11.94 1.63 5.26
C HIS A 203 12.40 0.53 4.30
N ARG A 204 13.68 0.12 4.38
CA ARG A 204 14.24 -0.93 3.55
C ARG A 204 13.70 -2.28 4.02
N GLU A 205 13.81 -2.54 5.31
CA GLU A 205 13.23 -3.71 5.97
C GLU A 205 11.71 -3.76 5.81
N PHE A 206 11.03 -2.61 5.89
CA PHE A 206 9.59 -2.51 5.58
C PHE A 206 9.30 -3.03 4.18
N GLY A 207 10.09 -2.63 3.17
CA GLY A 207 9.98 -3.13 1.80
C GLY A 207 10.19 -4.64 1.69
N LEU A 208 11.19 -5.19 2.39
CA LEU A 208 11.43 -6.64 2.40
C LEU A 208 10.23 -7.41 3.00
N ARG A 209 9.72 -6.95 4.14
CA ARG A 209 8.54 -7.55 4.79
C ARG A 209 7.27 -7.39 3.98
N PHE A 210 7.13 -6.28 3.25
CA PHE A 210 5.98 -5.99 2.41
C PHE A 210 5.76 -7.13 1.42
N PHE A 211 6.79 -7.56 0.70
CA PHE A 211 6.66 -8.66 -0.25
C PHE A 211 6.41 -10.01 0.42
N THR A 212 7.02 -10.26 1.58
CA THR A 212 6.80 -11.50 2.34
C THR A 212 5.35 -11.64 2.81
N GLN A 213 4.73 -10.57 3.28
CA GLN A 213 3.37 -10.60 3.85
C GLN A 213 2.28 -10.33 2.82
N ILE A 214 2.51 -9.41 1.88
CA ILE A 214 1.51 -9.02 0.87
C ILE A 214 1.57 -9.91 -0.36
N VAL A 215 2.71 -10.51 -0.73
CA VAL A 215 2.77 -11.43 -1.87
C VAL A 215 2.64 -12.86 -1.37
N THR A 216 1.39 -13.26 -1.14
CA THR A 216 0.99 -14.60 -0.71
C THR A 216 0.56 -15.46 -1.89
N ARG A 217 0.59 -16.79 -1.70
CA ARG A 217 0.05 -17.76 -2.65
C ARG A 217 -1.37 -17.42 -3.11
N ASP A 218 -2.25 -17.08 -2.17
CA ASP A 218 -3.66 -16.85 -2.46
C ASP A 218 -3.89 -15.59 -3.29
N ARG A 219 -3.10 -14.54 -3.05
CA ARG A 219 -3.12 -13.32 -3.88
C ARG A 219 -2.50 -13.55 -5.25
N VAL A 220 -1.42 -14.32 -5.35
CA VAL A 220 -0.86 -14.69 -6.67
C VAL A 220 -1.85 -15.52 -7.46
N HIS A 221 -2.51 -16.49 -6.81
CA HIS A 221 -3.57 -17.29 -7.41
C HIS A 221 -4.73 -16.42 -7.91
N SER A 222 -5.21 -15.45 -7.12
CA SER A 222 -6.33 -14.59 -7.54
C SER A 222 -5.99 -13.73 -8.77
N VAL A 223 -4.74 -13.30 -8.90
CA VAL A 223 -4.24 -12.57 -10.08
C VAL A 223 -4.24 -13.46 -11.32
N VAL A 224 -3.67 -14.66 -11.22
CA VAL A 224 -3.54 -15.56 -12.39
C VAL A 224 -4.81 -16.34 -12.72
N ALA A 225 -5.76 -16.47 -11.79
CA ALA A 225 -7.04 -17.13 -12.04
C ALA A 225 -7.85 -16.49 -13.18
N GLN A 226 -7.56 -15.22 -13.51
CA GLN A 226 -8.17 -14.53 -14.66
C GLN A 226 -7.78 -15.15 -16.01
N MET A 227 -6.69 -15.93 -16.07
CA MET A 227 -6.28 -16.66 -17.28
C MET A 227 -7.20 -17.84 -17.60
N ALA A 228 -7.94 -18.35 -16.61
CA ALA A 228 -8.85 -19.47 -16.81
C ALA A 228 -9.95 -19.10 -17.81
N GLY A 229 -10.25 -20.03 -18.71
CA GLY A 229 -11.22 -19.83 -19.79
C GLY A 229 -10.64 -19.22 -21.07
N GLY A 230 -9.35 -18.86 -21.10
CA GLY A 230 -8.68 -18.41 -22.32
C GLY A 230 -8.76 -19.47 -23.42
N GLU A 231 -9.33 -19.12 -24.57
CA GLU A 231 -9.52 -20.06 -25.68
C GLU A 231 -8.20 -20.38 -26.41
N ILE A 232 -8.02 -21.64 -26.75
CA ILE A 232 -6.92 -22.10 -27.60
C ILE A 232 -7.52 -22.59 -28.92
N ALA A 233 -7.22 -21.90 -30.01
CA ALA A 233 -7.60 -22.31 -31.35
C ALA A 233 -6.37 -22.37 -32.25
N ILE A 234 -6.05 -23.57 -32.76
CA ILE A 234 -4.88 -23.81 -33.60
C ILE A 234 -5.33 -24.56 -34.86
N GLY A 235 -4.97 -24.06 -36.04
CA GLY A 235 -5.13 -24.76 -37.32
C GLY A 235 -5.97 -24.03 -38.36
N PRO A 236 -6.15 -24.63 -39.55
CA PRO A 236 -5.73 -25.99 -39.91
C PRO A 236 -4.21 -26.12 -40.16
N LEU A 237 -3.59 -27.12 -39.53
CA LEU A 237 -2.19 -27.50 -39.72
C LEU A 237 -2.09 -28.68 -40.68
N SER A 238 -1.18 -28.63 -41.66
CA SER A 238 -0.95 -29.73 -42.59
C SER A 238 0.14 -30.67 -42.06
N GLU A 239 -0.12 -31.98 -42.05
CA GLU A 239 0.79 -32.99 -41.50
C GLU A 239 0.96 -34.21 -42.42
N GLY A 240 2.16 -34.80 -42.42
CA GLY A 240 2.52 -36.02 -43.20
C GLY A 240 2.99 -35.76 -44.65
N PRO A 241 3.38 -36.82 -45.39
CA PRO A 241 3.92 -36.68 -46.74
C PRO A 241 2.90 -36.01 -47.69
N ARG A 242 3.30 -34.93 -48.35
CA ARG A 242 2.44 -34.09 -49.22
C ARG A 242 1.22 -33.46 -48.53
N GLY A 243 1.20 -33.34 -47.19
CA GLY A 243 0.08 -32.72 -46.48
C GLY A 243 -1.18 -33.57 -46.41
N ALA A 244 -1.01 -34.90 -46.34
CA ALA A 244 -2.09 -35.88 -46.37
C ALA A 244 -3.03 -35.87 -45.15
N ALA A 245 -2.74 -35.07 -44.13
CA ALA A 245 -3.57 -34.90 -42.95
C ALA A 245 -3.78 -33.40 -42.63
N THR A 246 -4.98 -33.04 -42.18
CA THR A 246 -5.27 -31.71 -41.63
C THR A 246 -5.61 -31.83 -40.14
N VAL A 247 -4.94 -31.04 -39.29
CA VAL A 247 -5.16 -31.00 -37.84
C VAL A 247 -5.76 -29.67 -37.44
N THR A 248 -6.87 -29.71 -36.70
CA THR A 248 -7.48 -28.55 -36.05
C THR A 248 -7.58 -28.83 -34.55
N VAL A 249 -7.23 -27.86 -33.73
CA VAL A 249 -7.25 -27.95 -32.27
C VAL A 249 -8.12 -26.82 -31.74
N ARG A 250 -9.00 -27.17 -30.81
CA ARG A 250 -9.76 -26.22 -29.99
C ARG A 250 -9.61 -26.61 -28.53
N GLY A 251 -9.64 -25.65 -27.64
CA GLY A 251 -9.50 -25.94 -26.21
C GLY A 251 -9.59 -24.68 -25.38
N ALA A 252 -9.34 -24.84 -24.09
CA ALA A 252 -9.31 -23.72 -23.16
C ALA A 252 -8.28 -23.95 -22.05
N ILE A 253 -7.78 -22.85 -21.52
CA ILE A 253 -7.01 -22.82 -20.28
C ILE A 253 -7.96 -23.13 -19.12
N GLU A 254 -7.59 -24.10 -18.29
CA GLU A 254 -8.34 -24.46 -17.09
C GLU A 254 -7.86 -23.66 -15.86
N GLN A 255 -8.38 -23.98 -14.68
CA GLN A 255 -8.02 -23.28 -13.45
C GLN A 255 -6.55 -23.55 -13.06
N PRO A 256 -5.69 -22.52 -12.98
CA PRO A 256 -4.31 -22.69 -12.57
C PRO A 256 -4.17 -23.20 -11.14
N ARG A 257 -3.14 -23.99 -10.87
CA ARG A 257 -2.80 -24.43 -9.51
C ARG A 257 -1.49 -23.79 -9.10
N VAL A 258 -1.51 -22.98 -8.04
CA VAL A 258 -0.32 -22.29 -7.54
C VAL A 258 0.12 -22.92 -6.22
N VAL A 259 1.43 -23.12 -6.06
CA VAL A 259 2.10 -23.58 -4.83
C VAL A 259 3.26 -22.64 -4.54
N GLU A 260 3.45 -22.29 -3.27
CA GLU A 260 4.59 -21.49 -2.87
C GLU A 260 5.88 -22.31 -2.88
N ARG A 261 6.95 -21.76 -3.47
CA ARG A 261 8.26 -22.41 -3.49
C ARG A 261 9.08 -21.95 -2.29
N GLY A 262 9.31 -22.86 -1.34
CA GLY A 262 10.13 -22.60 -0.16
C GLY A 262 9.42 -21.78 0.92
N ALA A 263 10.19 -21.33 1.91
CA ALA A 263 9.68 -20.50 3.00
C ALA A 263 9.74 -19.00 2.65
N ALA A 264 8.80 -18.23 3.19
CA ALA A 264 8.77 -16.79 3.02
C ALA A 264 9.83 -16.10 3.89
N VAL A 265 10.99 -15.81 3.31
CA VAL A 265 12.11 -15.13 3.99
C VAL A 265 12.23 -13.69 3.49
N PRO A 266 12.22 -12.67 4.38
CA PRO A 266 12.48 -11.28 3.99
C PRO A 266 13.82 -11.13 3.25
N GLY A 267 13.82 -10.41 2.14
CA GLY A 267 15.01 -10.22 1.30
C GLY A 267 15.15 -11.20 0.14
N GLU A 268 14.44 -12.33 0.17
CA GLU A 268 14.39 -13.26 -0.95
C GLU A 268 13.22 -12.97 -1.89
N LEU A 269 13.42 -13.24 -3.18
CA LEU A 269 12.35 -13.12 -4.15
C LEU A 269 11.24 -14.12 -3.84
N ARG A 270 10.00 -13.69 -4.06
CA ARG A 270 8.83 -14.54 -3.83
C ARG A 270 8.61 -15.35 -5.10
N VAL A 271 8.78 -16.66 -4.99
CA VAL A 271 8.72 -17.59 -6.12
C VAL A 271 7.59 -18.59 -5.88
N PHE A 272 6.82 -18.86 -6.93
CA PHE A 272 5.70 -19.79 -6.90
C PHE A 272 5.80 -20.76 -8.08
N ASP A 273 5.49 -22.01 -7.81
CA ASP A 273 5.26 -23.03 -8.83
C ASP A 273 3.80 -22.98 -9.24
N MET A 274 3.55 -22.87 -10.55
CA MET A 274 2.20 -22.96 -11.10
C MET A 274 2.13 -24.10 -12.10
N THR A 275 1.05 -24.85 -12.00
CA THR A 275 0.64 -25.77 -13.06
C THR A 275 -0.55 -25.16 -13.77
N LEU A 276 -0.45 -25.01 -15.09
CA LEU A 276 -1.50 -24.51 -15.97
C LEU A 276 -2.09 -25.68 -16.77
N PRO A 277 -3.26 -26.20 -16.36
CA PRO A 277 -3.93 -27.26 -17.10
C PRO A 277 -4.60 -26.70 -18.36
N VAL A 278 -4.53 -27.46 -19.44
CA VAL A 278 -5.12 -27.10 -20.73
C VAL A 278 -5.81 -28.32 -21.33
N GLY A 279 -7.13 -28.22 -21.52
CA GLY A 279 -7.93 -29.24 -22.18
C GLY A 279 -8.10 -28.93 -23.67
N LEU A 280 -7.81 -29.90 -24.54
CA LEU A 280 -7.88 -29.77 -26.00
C LEU A 280 -8.77 -30.85 -26.62
N ASP A 281 -9.62 -30.41 -27.55
CA ASP A 281 -10.30 -31.24 -28.53
C ASP A 281 -9.59 -31.11 -29.89
N ILE A 282 -9.02 -32.22 -30.37
CA ILE A 282 -8.21 -32.28 -31.58
C ILE A 282 -8.97 -33.05 -32.66
N THR A 283 -9.13 -32.45 -33.83
CA THR A 283 -9.70 -33.08 -35.01
C THR A 283 -8.61 -33.31 -36.05
N VAL A 284 -8.43 -34.57 -36.44
CA VAL A 284 -7.47 -34.98 -37.47
C VAL A 284 -8.24 -35.55 -38.66
N ASP A 285 -8.19 -34.86 -39.78
CA ASP A 285 -8.78 -35.30 -41.04
C ASP A 285 -7.75 -36.01 -41.91
N VAL A 286 -7.96 -37.33 -42.09
CA VAL A 286 -7.21 -38.18 -43.02
C VAL A 286 -8.23 -39.01 -43.78
N LEU A 287 -8.76 -38.46 -44.87
CA LEU A 287 -9.90 -39.02 -45.65
C LEU A 287 -11.24 -39.05 -44.89
N LYS A 288 -11.21 -39.07 -43.55
CA LYS A 288 -12.35 -38.92 -42.64
C LYS A 288 -11.87 -38.24 -41.36
N ALA A 289 -12.69 -37.36 -40.80
CA ALA A 289 -12.45 -36.70 -39.52
C ALA A 289 -12.43 -37.71 -38.35
N ASN A 290 -11.37 -37.67 -37.55
CA ASN A 290 -11.24 -38.39 -36.28
C ASN A 290 -11.05 -37.38 -35.15
N HIS A 291 -11.66 -37.65 -34.00
CA HIS A 291 -11.64 -36.75 -32.85
C HIS A 291 -10.86 -37.36 -31.69
N TYR A 292 -10.09 -36.52 -31.04
CA TYR A 292 -9.22 -36.87 -29.93
C TYR A 292 -9.34 -35.82 -28.83
N ARG A 293 -9.10 -36.25 -27.58
CA ARG A 293 -8.94 -35.35 -26.45
C ARG A 293 -7.50 -35.41 -25.98
N ALA A 294 -6.95 -34.26 -25.63
CA ALA A 294 -5.67 -34.18 -24.97
C ALA A 294 -5.73 -33.24 -23.78
N ASP A 295 -5.08 -33.64 -22.70
CA ASP A 295 -4.96 -32.85 -21.49
C ASP A 295 -3.47 -32.55 -21.30
N LEU A 296 -3.14 -31.27 -21.18
CA LEU A 296 -1.77 -30.79 -21.01
C LEU A 296 -1.62 -30.20 -19.61
N GLU A 297 -0.50 -30.48 -18.97
CA GLU A 297 -0.08 -29.80 -17.74
C GLU A 297 1.19 -29.01 -18.06
N ILE A 298 1.10 -27.68 -17.99
CA ILE A 298 2.20 -26.77 -18.29
C ILE A 298 2.77 -26.25 -16.97
N PRO A 299 3.95 -26.69 -16.53
CA PRO A 299 4.60 -26.12 -15.35
C PRO A 299 5.19 -24.75 -15.68
N LEU A 300 5.00 -23.81 -14.76
CA LEU A 300 5.44 -22.42 -14.86
C LEU A 300 6.01 -21.97 -13.52
N VAL A 301 6.96 -21.04 -13.57
CA VAL A 301 7.57 -20.43 -12.38
C VAL A 301 7.23 -18.96 -12.35
N LEU A 302 6.58 -18.51 -11.28
CA LEU A 302 6.18 -17.11 -11.11
C LEU A 302 7.13 -16.46 -10.13
N THR A 303 7.73 -15.35 -10.52
CA THR A 303 8.61 -14.56 -9.66
C THR A 303 7.99 -13.19 -9.46
N ALA A 304 7.65 -12.83 -8.22
CA ALA A 304 7.24 -11.47 -7.93
C ALA A 304 8.45 -10.54 -7.98
N ARG A 305 8.29 -9.40 -8.64
CA ARG A 305 9.32 -8.37 -8.79
C ARG A 305 8.74 -7.02 -8.41
N ALA A 306 9.53 -6.21 -7.71
CA ALA A 306 9.21 -4.80 -7.55
C ALA A 306 9.63 -4.03 -8.82
N ALA A 307 8.80 -3.09 -9.24
CA ALA A 307 9.08 -2.24 -10.38
C ALA A 307 8.61 -0.79 -10.16
N GLU A 308 9.20 0.13 -10.91
CA GLU A 308 8.82 1.55 -10.88
C GLU A 308 7.44 1.79 -11.50
N PRO A 309 6.64 2.77 -11.00
CA PRO A 309 6.93 3.63 -9.85
C PRO A 309 6.67 2.97 -8.49
N LEU A 310 5.61 2.16 -8.38
CA LEU A 310 5.25 1.34 -7.21
C LEU A 310 4.41 0.14 -7.68
N GLN A 311 5.01 -0.71 -8.50
CA GLN A 311 4.34 -1.87 -9.09
C GLN A 311 4.92 -3.17 -8.57
N ILE A 312 4.05 -4.18 -8.44
CA ILE A 312 4.45 -5.58 -8.29
C ILE A 312 4.16 -6.26 -9.62
N VAL A 313 5.19 -6.82 -10.25
CA VAL A 313 5.07 -7.54 -11.52
C VAL A 313 5.33 -9.01 -11.25
N ILE A 314 4.39 -9.87 -11.66
CA ILE A 314 4.58 -11.31 -11.63
C ILE A 314 5.24 -11.75 -12.94
N GLU A 315 6.56 -11.91 -12.89
CA GLU A 315 7.37 -12.39 -14.00
C GLU A 315 7.15 -13.88 -14.20
N VAL A 316 6.79 -14.28 -15.43
CA VAL A 316 6.61 -15.68 -15.82
C VAL A 316 7.43 -15.91 -17.09
N PRO A 317 8.53 -16.69 -17.04
CA PRO A 317 9.27 -17.04 -18.23
C PRO A 317 8.41 -17.96 -19.12
N PRO A 318 8.62 -17.94 -20.45
CA PRO A 318 7.94 -18.87 -21.36
C PRO A 318 8.18 -20.34 -20.97
N PRO A 319 7.16 -21.22 -21.07
CA PRO A 319 7.32 -22.63 -20.76
C PRO A 319 8.25 -23.32 -21.77
N ALA A 320 9.10 -24.22 -21.28
CA ALA A 320 9.90 -25.09 -22.13
C ALA A 320 9.04 -26.28 -22.59
N ILE A 321 9.16 -26.69 -23.87
CA ILE A 321 8.33 -27.75 -24.46
C ILE A 321 8.59 -29.09 -23.75
N GLU A 322 9.83 -29.33 -23.34
CA GLU A 322 10.30 -30.52 -22.65
C GLU A 322 9.68 -30.72 -21.26
N ASP A 323 9.23 -29.65 -20.60
CA ASP A 323 8.64 -29.70 -19.27
C ASP A 323 7.13 -29.96 -19.30
N ILE A 324 6.51 -29.91 -20.49
CA ILE A 324 5.06 -30.07 -20.65
C ILE A 324 4.69 -31.54 -20.73
N SER A 325 3.79 -31.95 -19.83
CA SER A 325 3.16 -33.25 -19.94
C SER A 325 1.92 -33.14 -20.81
N MET A 326 1.69 -34.16 -21.65
CA MET A 326 0.51 -34.23 -22.51
C MET A 326 0.03 -35.67 -22.56
N GLU A 327 -1.17 -35.88 -22.05
CA GLU A 327 -1.91 -37.13 -22.13
C GLU A 327 -2.91 -37.08 -23.29
N PHE A 328 -3.10 -38.19 -23.97
CA PHE A 328 -3.90 -38.25 -25.18
C PHE A 328 -4.87 -39.41 -25.12
N THR A 329 -6.15 -39.11 -25.26
CA THR A 329 -7.24 -40.10 -25.23
C THR A 329 -7.97 -40.12 -26.57
N ALA A 330 -7.99 -41.29 -27.21
CA ALA A 330 -8.70 -41.50 -28.48
C ALA A 330 -9.96 -42.33 -28.28
N LYS A 331 -11.03 -42.00 -28.99
CA LYS A 331 -12.21 -42.87 -29.12
C LYS A 331 -12.01 -43.84 -30.31
N GLY A 332 -11.56 -45.07 -30.02
CA GLY A 332 -11.43 -46.16 -31.00
C GLY A 332 -10.13 -46.14 -31.80
N LEU A 333 -9.05 -46.68 -31.23
CA LEU A 333 -7.70 -46.58 -31.78
C LEU A 333 -7.42 -47.63 -32.87
N ARG A 334 -6.99 -47.19 -34.07
CA ARG A 334 -6.40 -48.08 -35.10
C ARG A 334 -4.86 -48.06 -35.03
N ALA A 335 -4.20 -49.17 -35.30
CA ALA A 335 -2.73 -49.28 -35.23
C ALA A 335 -1.97 -48.32 -36.17
N ALA A 336 -2.53 -48.02 -37.36
CA ALA A 336 -1.93 -47.11 -38.34
C ALA A 336 -1.90 -45.63 -37.91
N THR A 337 -2.71 -45.24 -36.92
CA THR A 337 -2.73 -43.88 -36.36
C THR A 337 -1.64 -43.65 -35.29
N LEU A 338 -1.11 -44.71 -34.66
CA LEU A 338 -0.11 -44.60 -33.58
C LEU A 338 1.20 -43.93 -34.01
N ALA A 339 1.73 -44.26 -35.19
CA ALA A 339 2.98 -43.70 -35.69
C ALA A 339 2.87 -42.22 -36.11
N ARG A 340 1.68 -41.78 -36.57
CA ARG A 340 1.41 -40.39 -36.95
C ARG A 340 1.12 -39.48 -35.75
N LEU A 341 0.67 -40.06 -34.63
CA LEU A 341 0.38 -39.32 -33.41
C LEU A 341 1.62 -38.66 -32.79
N ALA A 342 2.83 -39.22 -32.97
CA ALA A 342 4.05 -38.61 -32.42
C ALA A 342 4.42 -37.27 -33.08
N GLY A 343 4.25 -37.13 -34.41
CA GLY A 343 4.48 -35.87 -35.13
C GLY A 343 3.44 -34.80 -34.78
N ILE A 344 2.17 -35.21 -34.76
CA ILE A 344 1.04 -34.36 -34.33
C ILE A 344 1.24 -33.88 -32.90
N LYS A 345 1.66 -34.75 -31.97
CA LYS A 345 1.94 -34.38 -30.57
C LYS A 345 2.95 -33.22 -30.50
N LYS A 346 4.09 -33.36 -31.18
CA LYS A 346 5.15 -32.33 -31.18
C LYS A 346 4.65 -30.99 -31.74
N GLN A 347 3.91 -31.03 -32.85
CA GLN A 347 3.41 -29.83 -33.50
C GLN A 347 2.32 -29.13 -32.67
N VAL A 348 1.39 -29.90 -32.08
CA VAL A 348 0.36 -29.36 -31.19
C VAL A 348 1.01 -28.73 -29.95
N MET A 349 1.96 -29.41 -29.29
CA MET A 349 2.67 -28.84 -28.14
C MET A 349 3.38 -27.53 -28.49
N ALA A 350 4.10 -27.47 -29.63
CA ALA A 350 4.79 -26.25 -30.05
C ALA A 350 3.82 -25.07 -30.27
N GLN A 351 2.64 -25.33 -30.83
CA GLN A 351 1.62 -24.30 -31.05
C GLN A 351 0.94 -23.86 -29.75
N VAL A 352 0.65 -24.80 -28.84
CA VAL A 352 0.14 -24.47 -27.50
C VAL A 352 1.15 -23.61 -26.74
N VAL A 353 2.43 -23.96 -26.76
CA VAL A 353 3.50 -23.14 -26.17
C VAL A 353 3.54 -21.76 -26.78
N ALA A 354 3.39 -21.62 -28.09
CA ALA A 354 3.38 -20.30 -28.75
C ALA A 354 2.18 -19.44 -28.30
N VAL A 355 0.98 -20.04 -28.22
CA VAL A 355 -0.23 -19.37 -27.73
C VAL A 355 -0.06 -18.95 -26.28
N VAL A 356 0.28 -19.90 -25.40
CA VAL A 356 0.49 -19.63 -23.97
C VAL A 356 1.61 -18.61 -23.75
N SER A 357 2.70 -18.66 -24.51
CA SER A 357 3.78 -17.65 -24.41
C SER A 357 3.31 -16.26 -24.82
N THR A 358 2.39 -16.17 -25.77
CA THR A 358 1.81 -14.90 -26.21
C THR A 358 0.88 -14.33 -25.14
N GLU A 359 0.02 -15.16 -24.55
CA GLU A 359 -0.82 -14.77 -23.41
C GLU A 359 0.04 -14.35 -22.21
N LEU A 360 1.10 -15.10 -21.91
CA LEU A 360 2.09 -14.77 -20.88
C LEU A 360 3.03 -13.61 -21.27
N ALA A 361 2.94 -13.05 -22.48
CA ALA A 361 3.69 -11.84 -22.82
C ALA A 361 2.91 -10.59 -22.42
N ASP A 362 1.59 -10.68 -22.23
CA ASP A 362 0.78 -9.54 -21.77
C ASP A 362 0.99 -9.29 -20.27
N PRO A 363 1.52 -8.12 -19.86
CA PRO A 363 1.73 -7.81 -18.46
C PRO A 363 0.47 -7.30 -17.75
N SER A 364 -0.61 -6.93 -18.46
CA SER A 364 -1.74 -6.22 -17.83
C SER A 364 -2.47 -7.04 -16.77
N GLY A 365 -2.54 -8.37 -16.95
CA GLY A 365 -3.14 -9.28 -15.97
C GLY A 365 -2.20 -9.70 -14.84
N ARG A 366 -0.93 -9.25 -14.85
CA ARG A 366 0.13 -9.69 -13.92
C ARG A 366 0.86 -8.54 -13.24
N THR A 367 0.35 -7.33 -13.40
CA THR A 367 0.89 -6.12 -12.78
C THR A 367 -0.09 -5.58 -11.77
N ILE A 368 0.36 -5.44 -10.53
CA ILE A 368 -0.39 -4.83 -9.45
C ILE A 368 0.17 -3.42 -9.25
N ASP A 369 -0.67 -2.41 -9.46
CA ASP A 369 -0.31 -1.02 -9.19
C ASP A 369 -0.62 -0.65 -7.75
N VAL A 370 0.41 -0.70 -6.90
CA VAL A 370 0.30 -0.39 -5.47
C VAL A 370 0.10 1.11 -5.26
N GLY A 371 0.67 1.96 -6.13
CA GLY A 371 0.45 3.41 -6.10
C GLY A 371 -1.03 3.75 -6.29
N ALA A 372 -1.66 3.17 -7.31
CA ALA A 372 -3.09 3.34 -7.55
C ALA A 372 -3.96 2.81 -6.40
N ALA A 373 -3.58 1.69 -5.77
CA ALA A 373 -4.27 1.16 -4.61
C ALA A 373 -4.20 2.11 -3.40
N ILE A 374 -3.04 2.73 -3.17
CA ILE A 374 -2.85 3.74 -2.12
C ILE A 374 -3.74 4.97 -2.35
N ASP A 375 -3.88 5.41 -3.61
CA ASP A 375 -4.70 6.57 -3.96
C ASP A 375 -6.21 6.30 -3.93
N GLY A 376 -6.62 5.05 -4.10
CA GLY A 376 -8.02 4.64 -3.93
C GLY A 376 -8.43 4.39 -2.48
N ALA A 377 -7.46 4.25 -1.56
CA ALA A 377 -7.70 3.99 -0.13
C ALA A 377 -7.89 5.27 0.71
N THR A 378 -7.75 6.44 0.08
CA THR A 378 -8.06 7.76 0.67
C THR A 378 -9.48 8.18 0.38
#